data_AF-A0A022RLN5-F1
#
_entry.id   AF-A0A022RLN5-F1
#
_cell.length_a   1.000
_cell.length_b   1.000
_cell.length_c   1.000
_cell.angle_alpha   90.00
_cell.angle_beta   90.00
_cell.angle_gamma   90.00
#
_symmetry.space_group_name_H-M   'P 1'
#
loop_
_entity.id
_entity.type
_entity.pdbx_description
1 polymer ?
#
loop_
_entity_poly.entity_id
_entity_poly.type
_entity_poly.pdbx_seq_one_letter_code
_entity_poly.pdbx_strand_id
1 'polypeptide(L)'
;MKEIGMHSGRMIKPKAPFLLDKDEKHQFCQILKDLKLPSNFSSNLSNIVSVNPPSLHSIKSHDYHVIVEYLLPVLLQHAFPKYRDLRRAIQQISLFFNLLCSKIMIRKDIQRAKYMVVEALCVLEKYFPPSFFDISIHLMVHLADEALICGPVGPRWMFPFERQMKDFKDIPSNKRYIEGSIAESYIVGESVRYCMEYMPNSLDGNHKRTRQAFLEENGEFSDEGPLLDDVVIKLEPQQFQQIRRWMLFRLEYKLFLTYIIHSITQLLLSKETETKAMMWRLVQGPRHEAKSYKKYRVNGFVFSPKYHDDIVVTQDSGVCMKAWTTFRAKKGDKRLKDAWTMWYGVIKQILELDCTLFKEVVFYCDWVRVEDKVNGCKHCPDSNLVMVNFDKFKSCSSELDEPVILASEATQVFNSKDLKNRDHSKQWSSRTGDFVRAHIPISYKDFRDVPNNFKDDVWNALM
;
A
#
# COMPACT_ATOMS: atom_id res chain seq x y z
N MET A 1 -41.54 14.96 -13.22
CA MET A 1 -41.67 16.24 -12.51
C MET A 1 -41.38 16.01 -11.03
N LYS A 2 -40.32 16.58 -10.45
CA LYS A 2 -40.08 16.51 -8.99
C LYS A 2 -40.80 17.69 -8.33
N GLU A 3 -41.65 17.38 -7.35
CA GLU A 3 -42.52 18.32 -6.65
C GLU A 3 -41.75 19.51 -6.06
N ILE A 4 -42.30 20.70 -6.27
CA ILE A 4 -41.80 21.97 -5.73
C ILE A 4 -42.38 22.07 -4.31
N GLY A 5 -41.56 21.83 -3.30
CA GLY A 5 -41.97 22.06 -1.90
C GLY A 5 -41.99 23.55 -1.58
N MET A 6 -43.09 24.04 -0.98
CA MET A 6 -43.16 25.38 -0.40
C MET A 6 -42.47 25.39 0.97
N HIS A 7 -41.44 26.22 1.11
CA HIS A 7 -40.90 26.63 2.41
C HIS A 7 -40.87 28.16 2.45
N SER A 8 -41.52 28.75 3.45
CA SER A 8 -41.56 30.20 3.71
C SER A 8 -41.92 31.10 2.50
N GLY A 9 -42.82 30.63 1.62
CA GLY A 9 -43.29 31.40 0.47
C GLY A 9 -42.32 31.49 -0.72
N ARG A 10 -41.17 30.80 -0.67
CA ARG A 10 -40.24 30.69 -1.81
C ARG A 10 -40.34 29.29 -2.45
N MET A 11 -40.50 29.25 -3.77
CA MET A 11 -40.38 28.01 -4.54
C MET A 11 -38.91 27.59 -4.57
N ILE A 12 -38.56 26.50 -3.90
CA ILE A 12 -37.19 25.97 -3.88
C ILE A 12 -37.18 24.65 -4.64
N LYS A 13 -36.41 24.60 -5.73
CA LYS A 13 -36.19 23.35 -6.48
C LYS A 13 -35.48 22.35 -5.56
N PRO A 14 -36.00 21.12 -5.39
CA PRO A 14 -35.33 20.12 -4.57
C PRO A 14 -33.95 19.85 -5.15
N LYS A 15 -32.98 19.81 -4.25
CA LYS A 15 -31.59 19.61 -4.61
C LYS A 15 -31.38 18.25 -5.29
N ALA A 16 -30.51 18.23 -6.30
CA ALA A 16 -30.19 17.01 -7.02
C ALA A 16 -29.57 15.95 -6.08
N PRO A 17 -29.98 14.67 -6.15
CA PRO A 17 -29.50 13.61 -5.26
C PRO A 17 -27.99 13.41 -5.26
N PHE A 18 -27.32 13.66 -6.39
CA PHE A 18 -25.89 13.47 -6.59
C PHE A 18 -25.04 14.67 -6.16
N LEU A 19 -25.64 15.76 -5.66
CA LEU A 19 -24.91 16.96 -5.29
C LEU A 19 -24.65 16.98 -3.78
N LEU A 20 -23.37 17.02 -3.39
CA LEU A 20 -22.97 17.16 -1.99
C LEU A 20 -23.52 18.47 -1.38
N ASP A 21 -24.04 18.42 -0.16
CA ASP A 21 -24.41 19.61 0.63
C ASP A 21 -23.21 20.41 1.12
N LYS A 22 -23.50 21.60 1.64
CA LYS A 22 -22.44 22.54 1.99
C LYS A 22 -21.53 21.94 3.06
N ASP A 23 -22.13 21.21 3.99
CA ASP A 23 -21.43 20.55 5.08
C ASP A 23 -20.68 19.30 4.58
N GLU A 24 -21.28 18.50 3.69
CA GLU A 24 -20.64 17.36 3.02
C GLU A 24 -19.45 17.81 2.16
N LYS A 25 -19.58 18.92 1.40
CA LYS A 25 -18.47 19.48 0.62
C LYS A 25 -17.33 19.95 1.52
N HIS A 26 -17.67 20.63 2.61
CA HIS A 26 -16.69 21.08 3.58
C HIS A 26 -15.99 19.87 4.25
N GLN A 27 -16.74 18.85 4.66
CA GLN A 27 -16.19 17.60 5.19
C GLN A 27 -15.27 16.91 4.19
N PHE A 28 -15.70 16.77 2.93
CA PHE A 28 -14.90 16.19 1.86
C PHE A 28 -13.55 16.91 1.70
N CYS A 29 -13.59 18.25 1.63
CA CYS A 29 -12.38 19.06 1.48
C CYS A 29 -11.50 19.02 2.74
N GLN A 30 -12.11 19.01 3.93
CA GLN A 30 -11.41 18.94 5.20
C GLN A 30 -10.70 17.59 5.37
N ILE A 31 -11.34 16.47 5.00
CA ILE A 31 -10.71 15.14 5.00
C ILE A 31 -9.49 15.16 4.08
N LEU A 32 -9.63 15.63 2.83
CA LEU A 32 -8.50 15.74 1.90
C LEU A 32 -7.38 16.65 2.41
N LYS A 33 -7.72 17.74 3.11
CA LYS A 33 -6.74 18.69 3.65
C LYS A 33 -5.91 18.07 4.77
N ASP A 34 -6.56 17.30 5.64
CA ASP A 34 -5.93 16.68 6.82
C ASP A 34 -5.28 15.33 6.51
N LEU A 35 -5.58 14.73 5.36
CA LEU A 35 -5.11 13.40 4.98
C LEU A 35 -3.59 13.41 4.72
N LYS A 36 -2.86 12.65 5.53
CA LYS A 36 -1.45 12.32 5.28
C LYS A 36 -1.39 10.93 4.64
N LEU A 37 -0.69 10.84 3.53
CA LEU A 37 -0.52 9.61 2.77
C LEU A 37 0.92 9.10 2.89
N PRO A 38 1.15 7.80 2.66
CA PRO A 38 2.51 7.27 2.71
C PRO A 38 3.44 7.94 1.70
N SER A 39 4.73 7.87 2.01
CA SER A 39 5.79 8.30 1.10
C SER A 39 5.63 7.61 -0.25
N ASN A 40 5.81 8.37 -1.32
CA ASN A 40 5.64 7.92 -2.72
C ASN A 40 4.22 7.51 -3.15
N PHE A 41 3.20 7.66 -2.29
CA PHE A 41 1.82 7.27 -2.60
C PHE A 41 1.08 8.27 -3.49
N SER A 42 1.17 9.57 -3.22
CA SER A 42 0.55 10.63 -4.02
C SER A 42 1.32 11.94 -3.90
N SER A 43 0.91 12.94 -4.69
CA SER A 43 1.31 14.31 -4.38
C SER A 43 0.68 14.75 -3.04
N ASN A 44 1.17 15.86 -2.47
CA ASN A 44 0.59 16.40 -1.25
C ASN A 44 -0.82 16.96 -1.52
N LEU A 45 -1.85 16.15 -1.22
CA LEU A 45 -3.25 16.49 -1.52
C LEU A 45 -3.74 17.72 -0.74
N SER A 46 -3.08 18.09 0.36
CA SER A 46 -3.42 19.32 1.08
C SER A 46 -3.19 20.58 0.24
N ASN A 47 -2.29 20.55 -0.75
CA ASN A 47 -2.00 21.69 -1.60
C ASN A 47 -3.02 21.90 -2.74
N ILE A 48 -3.80 20.87 -3.07
CA ILE A 48 -4.80 20.92 -4.16
C ILE A 48 -6.21 21.23 -3.66
N VAL A 49 -6.40 21.40 -2.34
CA VAL A 49 -7.72 21.58 -1.73
C VAL A 49 -7.80 22.87 -0.91
N SER A 50 -8.86 23.62 -1.17
CA SER A 50 -9.33 24.74 -0.37
C SER A 50 -10.58 24.31 0.40
N VAL A 51 -10.63 24.64 1.68
CA VAL A 51 -11.75 24.30 2.57
C VAL A 51 -12.79 25.43 2.62
N ASN A 52 -12.34 26.69 2.53
CA ASN A 52 -13.18 27.87 2.62
C ASN A 52 -12.76 28.91 1.55
N PRO A 53 -13.45 28.96 0.38
CA PRO A 53 -14.56 28.10 -0.03
C PRO A 53 -14.12 26.65 -0.35
N PRO A 54 -15.02 25.64 -0.25
CA PRO A 54 -14.71 24.27 -0.61
C PRO A 54 -14.45 24.14 -2.13
N SER A 55 -13.22 23.86 -2.52
CA SER A 55 -12.83 23.69 -3.92
C SER A 55 -11.57 22.85 -4.08
N LEU A 56 -11.46 22.24 -5.25
CA LEU A 56 -10.29 21.49 -5.69
C LEU A 56 -9.61 22.22 -6.84
N HIS A 57 -8.29 22.25 -6.86
CA HIS A 57 -7.50 22.99 -7.84
C HIS A 57 -6.33 22.15 -8.35
N SER A 58 -6.02 22.27 -9.64
CA SER A 58 -4.77 21.76 -10.25
C SER A 58 -4.46 20.28 -9.97
N ILE A 59 -5.50 19.43 -9.92
CA ILE A 59 -5.36 17.98 -9.74
C ILE A 59 -4.75 17.37 -11.01
N LYS A 60 -3.67 16.60 -10.86
CA LYS A 60 -3.06 15.86 -11.97
C LYS A 60 -3.71 14.50 -12.15
N SER A 61 -3.53 13.88 -13.32
CA SER A 61 -4.05 12.54 -13.63
C SER A 61 -3.74 11.51 -12.53
N HIS A 62 -2.48 11.44 -12.09
CA HIS A 62 -2.06 10.57 -10.98
C HIS A 62 -2.89 10.75 -9.70
N ASP A 63 -3.20 12.00 -9.33
CA ASP A 63 -3.97 12.30 -8.12
C ASP A 63 -5.44 11.88 -8.29
N TYR A 64 -6.01 12.02 -9.49
CA TYR A 64 -7.33 11.48 -9.80
C TYR A 64 -7.36 9.95 -9.64
N HIS A 65 -6.36 9.23 -10.15
CA HIS A 65 -6.27 7.78 -9.97
C HIS A 65 -6.23 7.40 -8.50
N VAL A 66 -5.38 8.06 -7.70
CA VAL A 66 -5.31 7.81 -6.25
C VAL A 66 -6.67 8.05 -5.59
N ILE A 67 -7.35 9.14 -5.94
CA ILE A 67 -8.66 9.48 -5.36
C ILE A 67 -9.69 8.40 -5.73
N VAL A 68 -9.81 8.08 -7.02
CA VAL A 68 -10.81 7.12 -7.53
C VAL A 68 -10.55 5.72 -7.02
N GLU A 69 -9.29 5.28 -7.01
CA GLU A 69 -8.91 3.91 -6.67
C GLU A 69 -8.93 3.65 -5.16
N TYR A 70 -8.53 4.62 -4.32
CA TYR A 70 -8.31 4.39 -2.89
C TYR A 70 -9.11 5.30 -1.96
N LEU A 71 -9.30 6.57 -2.33
CA LEU A 71 -9.76 7.57 -1.37
C LEU A 71 -11.26 7.78 -1.40
N LEU A 72 -11.96 7.55 -2.53
CA LEU A 72 -13.42 7.75 -2.61
C LEU A 72 -14.20 7.05 -1.49
N PRO A 73 -13.91 5.80 -1.09
CA PRO A 73 -14.62 5.17 0.03
C PRO A 73 -14.45 5.92 1.35
N VAL A 74 -13.26 6.49 1.58
CA VAL A 74 -12.92 7.28 2.78
C VAL A 74 -13.58 8.65 2.71
N LEU A 75 -13.45 9.34 1.57
CA LEU A 75 -13.95 10.70 1.37
C LEU A 75 -15.49 10.77 1.37
N LEU A 76 -16.15 9.74 0.87
CA LEU A 76 -17.61 9.68 0.74
C LEU A 76 -18.29 8.84 1.81
N GLN A 77 -17.55 8.31 2.80
CA GLN A 77 -18.11 7.45 3.84
C GLN A 77 -19.31 8.10 4.54
N HIS A 78 -19.27 9.41 4.72
CA HIS A 78 -20.29 10.19 5.42
C HIS A 78 -21.21 11.01 4.51
N ALA A 79 -20.96 10.96 3.20
CA ALA A 79 -21.76 11.64 2.19
C ALA A 79 -22.99 10.84 1.81
N PHE A 80 -23.99 11.52 1.23
CA PHE A 80 -25.22 10.92 0.71
C PHE A 80 -25.99 10.07 1.74
N PRO A 81 -26.26 10.55 2.97
CA PRO A 81 -26.92 9.76 4.01
C PRO A 81 -28.31 9.26 3.61
N LYS A 82 -29.01 10.03 2.75
CA LYS A 82 -30.32 9.67 2.17
C LYS A 82 -30.23 8.71 0.97
N TYR A 83 -29.09 8.67 0.27
CA TYR A 83 -28.90 7.92 -0.97
C TYR A 83 -27.76 6.91 -0.80
N ARG A 84 -27.96 5.94 0.11
CA ARG A 84 -26.94 4.93 0.45
C ARG A 84 -26.53 4.08 -0.75
N ASP A 85 -27.47 3.78 -1.64
CA ASP A 85 -27.20 3.00 -2.86
C ASP A 85 -26.25 3.74 -3.80
N LEU A 86 -26.41 5.06 -3.95
CA LEU A 86 -25.51 5.91 -4.73
C LEU A 86 -24.08 5.86 -4.17
N ARG A 87 -23.93 6.00 -2.85
CA ARG A 87 -22.62 5.90 -2.19
C ARG A 87 -21.99 4.52 -2.39
N ARG A 88 -22.77 3.44 -2.26
CA ARG A 88 -22.31 2.07 -2.51
C ARG A 88 -21.83 1.89 -3.95
N ALA A 89 -22.55 2.44 -4.94
CA ALA A 89 -22.16 2.37 -6.35
C ALA A 89 -20.81 3.06 -6.59
N ILE A 90 -20.60 4.25 -6.02
CA ILE A 90 -19.31 4.95 -6.14
C ILE A 90 -18.18 4.16 -5.47
N GLN A 91 -18.46 3.51 -4.34
CA GLN A 91 -17.49 2.63 -3.65
C GLN A 91 -17.18 1.37 -4.46
N GLN A 92 -18.18 0.76 -5.11
CA GLN A 92 -17.98 -0.36 -6.03
C GLN A 92 -17.09 0.01 -7.21
N ILE A 93 -17.27 1.20 -7.79
CA ILE A 93 -16.39 1.71 -8.86
C ILE A 93 -14.95 1.87 -8.34
N SER A 94 -14.77 2.41 -7.14
CA SER A 94 -13.45 2.54 -6.52
C SER A 94 -12.77 1.18 -6.32
N LEU A 95 -13.49 0.20 -5.78
CA LEU A 95 -13.01 -1.18 -5.62
C LEU A 95 -12.71 -1.86 -6.97
N PHE A 96 -13.52 -1.59 -8.00
CA PHE A 96 -13.28 -2.08 -9.35
C PHE A 96 -11.91 -1.62 -9.88
N PHE A 97 -11.63 -0.32 -9.81
CA PHE A 97 -10.33 0.22 -10.22
C PHE A 97 -9.19 -0.33 -9.35
N ASN A 98 -9.41 -0.49 -8.03
CA ASN A 98 -8.40 -1.09 -7.16
C ASN A 98 -8.01 -2.52 -7.58
N LEU A 99 -8.99 -3.35 -7.94
CA LEU A 99 -8.75 -4.71 -8.43
C LEU A 99 -8.07 -4.70 -9.81
N LEU A 100 -8.51 -3.81 -10.70
CA LEU A 100 -7.99 -3.67 -12.07
C LEU A 100 -6.52 -3.25 -12.07
N CYS A 101 -6.14 -2.34 -11.17
CA CYS A 101 -4.78 -1.80 -11.03
C CYS A 101 -3.86 -2.65 -10.16
N SER A 102 -4.33 -3.79 -9.65
CA SER A 102 -3.52 -4.69 -8.81
C SER A 102 -2.35 -5.29 -9.59
N LYS A 103 -1.19 -5.42 -8.92
CA LYS A 103 -0.02 -6.13 -9.43
C LYS A 103 -0.33 -7.58 -9.80
N ILE A 104 -1.02 -8.26 -8.88
CA ILE A 104 -1.42 -9.66 -9.02
C ILE A 104 -2.91 -9.68 -9.31
N MET A 105 -3.25 -10.24 -10.46
CA MET A 105 -4.63 -10.26 -10.93
C MET A 105 -5.19 -11.68 -10.90
N ILE A 106 -6.22 -11.89 -10.09
CA ILE A 106 -6.93 -13.16 -10.00
C ILE A 106 -8.10 -13.11 -10.98
N ARG A 107 -8.08 -13.98 -12.00
CA ARG A 107 -9.10 -14.02 -13.06
C ARG A 107 -10.54 -14.07 -12.54
N LYS A 108 -10.79 -14.85 -11.48
CA LYS A 108 -12.12 -14.97 -10.86
C LYS A 108 -12.60 -13.65 -10.24
N ASP A 109 -11.70 -12.86 -9.68
CA ASP A 109 -12.04 -11.60 -9.03
C ASP A 109 -12.35 -10.52 -10.06
N ILE A 110 -11.61 -10.47 -11.18
CA ILE A 110 -11.92 -9.56 -12.30
C ILE A 110 -13.26 -9.88 -12.95
N GLN A 111 -13.59 -11.17 -13.13
CA GLN A 111 -14.91 -11.57 -13.64
C GLN A 111 -16.04 -11.07 -12.73
N ARG A 112 -15.87 -11.17 -11.40
CA ARG A 112 -16.83 -10.62 -10.43
C ARG A 112 -16.87 -9.09 -10.48
N ALA A 113 -15.72 -8.46 -10.61
CA ALA A 113 -15.58 -7.01 -10.68
C ALA A 113 -16.32 -6.43 -11.91
N LYS A 114 -16.35 -7.15 -13.04
CA LYS A 114 -17.15 -6.80 -14.22
C LYS A 114 -18.65 -6.68 -13.90
N TYR A 115 -19.23 -7.68 -13.23
CA TYR A 115 -20.64 -7.62 -12.84
C TYR A 115 -20.90 -6.50 -11.83
N MET A 116 -19.97 -6.31 -10.89
CA MET A 116 -20.05 -5.25 -9.88
C MET A 116 -20.03 -3.84 -10.49
N VAL A 117 -19.21 -3.58 -11.51
CA VAL A 117 -19.19 -2.26 -12.16
C VAL A 117 -20.45 -2.01 -12.99
N VAL A 118 -21.00 -3.04 -13.64
CA VAL A 118 -22.28 -2.93 -14.37
C VAL A 118 -23.42 -2.60 -13.41
N GLU A 119 -23.52 -3.27 -12.26
CA GLU A 119 -24.50 -2.95 -11.23
C GLU A 119 -24.37 -1.51 -10.74
N ALA A 120 -23.13 -1.07 -10.46
CA ALA A 120 -22.84 0.29 -10.03
C ALA A 120 -23.29 1.33 -11.07
N LEU A 121 -23.04 1.10 -12.36
CA LEU A 121 -23.48 1.99 -13.43
C LEU A 121 -25.01 2.10 -13.52
N CYS A 122 -25.73 0.97 -13.42
CA CYS A 122 -27.20 0.98 -13.38
C CYS A 122 -27.74 1.79 -12.19
N VAL A 123 -27.04 1.79 -11.05
CA VAL A 123 -27.39 2.65 -9.91
C VAL A 123 -27.09 4.12 -10.23
N LEU A 124 -25.95 4.44 -10.84
CA LEU A 124 -25.64 5.80 -11.25
C LEU A 124 -26.70 6.35 -12.23
N GLU A 125 -27.21 5.55 -13.17
CA GLU A 125 -28.22 5.96 -14.16
C GLU A 125 -29.54 6.41 -13.50
N LYS A 126 -29.85 5.91 -12.30
CA LYS A 126 -31.04 6.35 -11.53
C LYS A 126 -30.87 7.76 -10.95
N TYR A 127 -29.64 8.21 -10.73
CA TYR A 127 -29.35 9.45 -10.03
C TYR A 127 -28.80 10.55 -10.95
N PHE A 128 -27.93 10.21 -11.90
CA PHE A 128 -27.23 11.16 -12.77
C PHE A 128 -28.02 11.43 -14.06
N PRO A 129 -27.87 12.63 -14.66
CA PRO A 129 -28.47 12.93 -15.96
C PRO A 129 -27.79 12.14 -17.09
N PRO A 130 -28.48 11.89 -18.22
CA PRO A 130 -27.89 11.21 -19.38
C PRO A 130 -26.58 11.85 -19.89
N SER A 131 -26.42 13.17 -19.72
CA SER A 131 -25.19 13.89 -20.10
C SER A 131 -23.95 13.49 -19.30
N PHE A 132 -24.10 12.80 -18.17
CA PHE A 132 -22.99 12.25 -17.40
C PHE A 132 -22.41 10.99 -18.05
N PHE A 133 -23.24 10.21 -18.76
CA PHE A 133 -22.85 8.93 -19.35
C PHE A 133 -22.24 9.13 -20.72
N ASP A 134 -21.05 9.72 -20.73
CA ASP A 134 -20.22 9.83 -21.93
C ASP A 134 -19.46 8.52 -22.22
N ILE A 135 -18.65 8.54 -23.27
CA ILE A 135 -17.87 7.37 -23.72
C ILE A 135 -16.89 6.88 -22.65
N SER A 136 -16.38 7.76 -21.78
CA SER A 136 -15.43 7.39 -20.72
C SER A 136 -16.11 6.57 -19.62
N ILE A 137 -17.35 6.91 -19.28
CA ILE A 137 -18.15 6.15 -18.32
C ILE A 137 -18.51 4.79 -18.88
N HIS A 138 -18.85 4.71 -20.17
CA HIS A 138 -19.14 3.44 -20.82
C HIS A 138 -17.92 2.53 -20.93
N LEU A 139 -16.73 3.10 -21.20
CA LEU A 139 -15.48 2.35 -21.35
C LEU A 139 -15.11 1.53 -20.09
N MET A 140 -15.52 1.99 -18.90
CA MET A 140 -15.25 1.29 -17.64
C MET A 140 -15.69 -0.18 -17.64
N VAL A 141 -16.79 -0.51 -18.35
CA VAL A 141 -17.30 -1.90 -18.42
C VAL A 141 -16.37 -2.80 -19.23
N HIS A 142 -15.71 -2.25 -20.25
CA HIS A 142 -14.82 -2.98 -21.16
C HIS A 142 -13.42 -3.19 -20.59
N LEU A 143 -12.99 -2.35 -19.64
CA LEU A 143 -11.68 -2.49 -18.98
C LEU A 143 -11.48 -3.85 -18.31
N ALA A 144 -12.57 -4.45 -17.80
CA ALA A 144 -12.51 -5.78 -17.22
C ALA A 144 -12.19 -6.85 -18.26
N ASP A 145 -12.81 -6.76 -19.44
CA ASP A 145 -12.55 -7.69 -20.55
C ASP A 145 -11.15 -7.51 -21.11
N GLU A 146 -10.71 -6.26 -21.25
CA GLU A 146 -9.36 -5.92 -21.66
C GLU A 146 -8.32 -6.53 -20.70
N ALA A 147 -8.53 -6.41 -19.39
CA ALA A 147 -7.66 -7.04 -18.39
C ALA A 147 -7.70 -8.57 -18.47
N LEU A 148 -8.86 -9.18 -18.71
CA LEU A 148 -8.99 -10.64 -18.86
C LEU A 148 -8.26 -11.19 -20.09
N ILE A 149 -8.13 -10.38 -21.15
CA ILE A 149 -7.43 -10.75 -22.40
C ILE A 149 -5.93 -10.44 -22.29
N CYS A 150 -5.59 -9.21 -21.92
CA CYS A 150 -4.24 -8.67 -22.03
C CYS A 150 -3.42 -8.75 -20.74
N GLY A 151 -4.00 -9.22 -19.63
CA GLY A 151 -3.32 -9.30 -18.34
C GLY A 151 -3.33 -7.96 -17.55
N PRO A 152 -2.45 -7.82 -16.53
CA PRO A 152 -2.41 -6.65 -15.66
C PRO A 152 -2.35 -5.33 -16.43
N VAL A 153 -3.03 -4.30 -15.92
CA VAL A 153 -3.19 -3.02 -16.64
C VAL A 153 -1.98 -2.09 -16.44
N GLY A 154 -1.27 -2.20 -15.31
CA GLY A 154 -0.11 -1.37 -14.98
C GLY A 154 0.93 -1.18 -16.11
N PRO A 155 1.47 -2.25 -16.73
CA PRO A 155 2.43 -2.12 -17.83
C PRO A 155 1.81 -1.70 -19.17
N ARG A 156 0.48 -1.54 -19.25
CA ARG A 156 -0.23 -1.17 -20.49
C ARG A 156 -0.76 0.26 -20.44
N TRP A 157 -0.69 0.91 -19.28
CA TRP A 157 -1.05 2.32 -19.13
C TRP A 157 -0.09 3.25 -19.85
N MET A 158 -0.54 4.49 -20.08
CA MET A 158 0.29 5.53 -20.65
C MET A 158 1.43 5.99 -19.72
N PHE A 159 1.29 5.85 -18.39
CA PHE A 159 2.25 6.41 -17.44
C PHE A 159 3.70 5.94 -17.60
N PRO A 160 4.00 4.64 -17.79
CA PRO A 160 5.37 4.21 -18.00
C PRO A 160 5.96 4.80 -19.28
N PHE A 161 5.17 4.90 -20.36
CA PHE A 161 5.60 5.51 -21.61
C PHE A 161 5.83 7.02 -21.45
N GLU A 162 4.93 7.74 -20.78
CA GLU A 162 5.08 9.18 -20.48
C GLU A 162 6.33 9.45 -19.63
N ARG A 163 6.60 8.62 -18.62
CA ARG A 163 7.81 8.73 -17.80
C ARG A 163 9.07 8.47 -18.62
N GLN A 164 9.06 7.45 -19.47
CA GLN A 164 10.19 7.14 -20.35
C GLN A 164 10.43 8.28 -21.35
N MET A 165 9.37 8.85 -21.93
CA MET A 165 9.48 10.02 -22.81
C MET A 165 10.05 11.23 -22.09
N LYS A 166 9.73 11.43 -20.81
CA LYS A 166 10.36 12.48 -20.01
C LYS A 166 11.87 12.26 -19.90
N ASP A 167 12.31 11.04 -19.60
CA ASP A 167 13.75 10.73 -19.54
C ASP A 167 14.42 11.01 -20.89
N PHE A 168 13.79 10.58 -21.99
CA PHE A 168 14.29 10.86 -23.35
C PHE A 168 14.33 12.33 -23.73
N LYS A 169 13.56 13.20 -23.07
CA LYS A 169 13.55 14.63 -23.33
C LYS A 169 14.82 15.33 -22.83
N ASP A 170 15.42 14.82 -21.75
CA ASP A 170 16.58 15.43 -21.10
C ASP A 170 17.93 14.92 -21.66
N ILE A 171 17.88 13.87 -22.47
CA ILE A 171 19.03 13.22 -23.10
C ILE A 171 19.67 14.00 -24.28
N PRO A 172 18.93 14.63 -25.22
CA PRO A 172 19.50 15.08 -26.48
C PRO A 172 20.49 16.23 -26.27
N SER A 173 21.77 15.97 -26.48
CA SER A 173 22.84 16.98 -26.47
C SER A 173 22.85 17.77 -27.79
N ASN A 174 22.50 17.10 -28.90
CA ASN A 174 22.42 17.70 -30.23
C ASN A 174 20.97 17.74 -30.74
N LYS A 175 20.34 18.91 -30.66
CA LYS A 175 18.97 19.14 -31.14
C LYS A 175 18.80 19.03 -32.65
N ARG A 176 19.88 18.98 -33.45
CA ARG A 176 19.83 18.82 -34.91
C ARG A 176 19.58 17.38 -35.34
N TYR A 177 19.97 16.41 -34.50
CA TYR A 177 19.82 14.96 -34.75
C TYR A 177 19.33 14.27 -33.47
N ILE A 178 18.08 14.52 -33.12
CA ILE A 178 17.50 14.11 -31.83
C ILE A 178 17.50 12.59 -31.69
N GLU A 179 17.10 11.85 -32.72
CA GLU A 179 17.00 10.38 -32.68
C GLU A 179 18.38 9.73 -32.46
N GLY A 180 19.39 10.16 -33.24
CA GLY A 180 20.76 9.67 -33.07
C GLY A 180 21.36 10.03 -31.71
N SER A 181 21.11 11.24 -31.21
CA SER A 181 21.59 11.66 -29.89
C SER A 181 20.95 10.87 -28.74
N ILE A 182 19.66 10.51 -28.87
CA ILE A 182 18.96 9.68 -27.89
C ILE A 182 19.51 8.25 -27.93
N ALA A 183 19.64 7.66 -29.12
CA ALA A 183 20.15 6.31 -29.29
C ALA A 183 21.57 6.14 -28.73
N GLU A 184 22.48 7.05 -29.06
CA GLU A 184 23.86 7.02 -28.58
C GLU A 184 23.93 7.14 -27.05
N SER A 185 23.23 8.11 -26.47
CA SER A 185 23.20 8.31 -25.02
C SER A 185 22.56 7.15 -24.27
N TYR A 186 21.52 6.53 -24.85
CA TYR A 186 20.93 5.33 -24.28
C TYR A 186 21.92 4.16 -24.27
N ILE A 187 22.65 3.94 -25.37
CA ILE A 187 23.70 2.91 -25.45
C ILE A 187 24.79 3.17 -24.40
N VAL A 188 25.23 4.42 -24.24
CA VAL A 188 26.21 4.80 -23.21
C VAL A 188 25.67 4.52 -21.82
N GLY A 189 24.42 4.91 -21.52
CA GLY A 189 23.77 4.66 -20.24
C GLY A 189 23.66 3.16 -19.90
N GLU A 190 23.24 2.34 -20.86
CA GLU A 190 23.19 0.88 -20.71
C GLU A 190 24.59 0.26 -20.52
N SER A 191 25.58 0.75 -21.27
CA SER A 191 26.97 0.28 -21.15
C SER A 191 27.56 0.60 -19.78
N VAL A 192 27.31 1.81 -19.27
CA VAL A 192 27.75 2.22 -17.92
C VAL A 192 27.06 1.37 -16.87
N ARG A 193 25.73 1.18 -16.95
CA ARG A 193 24.98 0.31 -16.01
C ARG A 193 25.51 -1.11 -16.01
N TYR A 194 25.79 -1.67 -17.20
CA TYR A 194 26.39 -3.00 -17.32
C TYR A 194 27.76 -3.05 -16.65
N CYS A 195 28.65 -2.08 -16.92
CA CYS A 195 29.97 -2.04 -16.31
C CYS A 195 29.91 -1.86 -14.78
N MET A 196 28.96 -1.09 -14.26
CA MET A 196 28.77 -0.88 -12.83
C MET A 196 28.49 -2.19 -12.09
N GLU A 197 27.84 -3.19 -12.72
CA GLU A 197 27.59 -4.49 -12.07
C GLU A 197 28.87 -5.26 -11.74
N TYR A 198 29.94 -5.05 -12.50
CA TYR A 198 31.20 -5.78 -12.35
C TYR A 198 32.26 -5.01 -11.55
N MET A 199 31.93 -3.81 -11.04
CA MET A 199 32.86 -3.03 -10.21
C MET A 199 32.88 -3.52 -8.76
N PRO A 200 34.06 -3.69 -8.13
CA PRO A 200 34.14 -3.94 -6.69
C PRO A 200 33.55 -2.74 -5.94
N ASN A 201 32.70 -3.00 -4.93
CA ASN A 201 31.92 -2.01 -4.17
C ASN A 201 30.78 -1.32 -4.94
N SER A 202 30.32 -1.88 -6.07
CA SER A 202 29.09 -1.43 -6.76
C SER A 202 27.82 -1.45 -5.90
N LEU A 203 27.91 -2.12 -4.75
CA LEU A 203 26.85 -2.26 -3.75
C LEU A 203 26.98 -1.26 -2.58
N ASP A 204 28.08 -0.54 -2.43
CA ASP A 204 28.27 0.44 -1.35
C ASP A 204 27.81 1.85 -1.79
N GLY A 205 26.49 2.07 -1.71
CA GLY A 205 25.87 3.38 -1.93
C GLY A 205 24.35 3.31 -1.96
N ASN A 206 23.66 4.44 -1.79
CA ASN A 206 22.19 4.56 -1.90
C ASN A 206 21.63 4.33 -3.32
N HIS A 207 22.49 3.97 -4.28
CA HIS A 207 22.11 3.67 -5.67
C HIS A 207 22.65 2.30 -6.08
N LYS A 208 22.01 1.23 -5.60
CA LYS A 208 22.16 -0.11 -6.21
C LYS A 208 21.28 -0.22 -7.46
N ARG A 209 21.61 0.56 -8.50
CA ARG A 209 21.03 0.37 -9.84
C ARG A 209 21.88 -0.64 -10.60
N THR A 210 21.80 -1.93 -10.23
CA THR A 210 22.30 -3.00 -11.09
C THR A 210 21.41 -3.10 -12.33
N ARG A 211 21.97 -3.51 -13.48
CA ARG A 211 21.19 -3.84 -14.68
C ARG A 211 20.16 -4.93 -14.37
N GLN A 212 20.48 -5.88 -13.48
CA GLN A 212 19.53 -6.87 -13.00
C GLN A 212 18.34 -6.24 -12.25
N ALA A 213 18.56 -5.28 -11.35
CA ALA A 213 17.47 -4.52 -10.72
C ALA A 213 16.71 -3.62 -11.71
N PHE A 214 17.33 -3.18 -12.80
CA PHE A 214 16.66 -2.44 -13.87
C PHE A 214 15.83 -3.34 -14.81
N LEU A 215 16.28 -4.58 -15.06
CA LEU A 215 15.65 -5.55 -15.96
C LEU A 215 14.59 -6.42 -15.26
N GLU A 216 14.69 -6.61 -13.94
CA GLU A 216 13.63 -7.27 -13.18
C GLU A 216 12.39 -6.37 -13.21
N GLU A 217 11.27 -6.91 -13.71
CA GLU A 217 9.93 -6.30 -13.75
C GLU A 217 9.45 -5.71 -12.40
N ASN A 218 10.17 -5.99 -11.32
CA ASN A 218 9.90 -5.66 -9.93
C ASN A 218 11.01 -4.86 -9.22
N GLY A 219 12.09 -4.46 -9.90
CA GLY A 219 13.27 -3.89 -9.24
C GLY A 219 13.13 -2.46 -8.69
N GLU A 220 12.03 -1.75 -8.99
CA GLU A 220 11.70 -0.52 -8.22
C GLU A 220 11.37 -0.82 -6.74
N PHE A 221 11.14 -2.09 -6.38
CA PHE A 221 10.86 -2.57 -5.01
C PHE A 221 12.04 -3.36 -4.40
N SER A 222 13.16 -3.53 -5.10
CA SER A 222 14.31 -4.34 -4.62
C SER A 222 15.24 -3.59 -3.66
N ASP A 223 15.10 -2.27 -3.56
CA ASP A 223 15.81 -1.48 -2.55
C ASP A 223 15.24 -1.81 -1.16
N GLU A 224 15.81 -2.79 -0.47
CA GLU A 224 15.55 -3.02 0.94
C GLU A 224 16.68 -2.46 1.79
N GLY A 225 16.32 -1.83 2.91
CA GLY A 225 17.30 -1.33 3.87
C GLY A 225 17.00 0.05 4.44
N PRO A 226 17.91 0.55 5.28
CA PRO A 226 17.76 1.85 5.91
C PRO A 226 17.94 2.99 4.90
N LEU A 227 17.10 4.02 5.03
CA LEU A 227 17.17 5.23 4.18
C LEU A 227 17.84 6.41 4.89
N LEU A 228 18.05 6.30 6.21
CA LEU A 228 18.65 7.31 7.07
C LEU A 228 19.54 6.62 8.12
N ASP A 229 20.51 7.36 8.64
CA ASP A 229 21.50 6.90 9.61
C ASP A 229 20.88 6.16 10.80
N ASP A 230 21.57 5.11 11.24
CA ASP A 230 21.26 4.36 12.44
C ASP A 230 21.79 5.03 13.71
N VAL A 231 21.07 4.77 14.80
CA VAL A 231 21.54 5.07 16.15
C VAL A 231 21.61 3.76 16.92
N VAL A 232 22.77 3.46 17.51
CA VAL A 232 22.91 2.30 18.39
C VAL A 232 22.20 2.60 19.70
N ILE A 233 21.25 1.74 20.08
CA ILE A 233 20.48 1.85 21.31
C ILE A 233 20.68 0.60 22.17
N LYS A 234 20.58 0.77 23.49
CA LYS A 234 20.46 -0.36 24.43
C LYS A 234 18.99 -0.68 24.62
N LEU A 235 18.62 -1.94 24.44
CA LEU A 235 17.26 -2.43 24.64
C LEU A 235 16.92 -2.40 26.12
N GLU A 236 15.74 -1.86 26.46
CA GLU A 236 15.23 -1.92 27.83
C GLU A 236 15.03 -3.39 28.27
N PRO A 237 15.16 -3.73 29.57
CA PRO A 237 15.06 -5.12 30.02
C PRO A 237 13.76 -5.80 29.60
N GLN A 238 12.63 -5.11 29.70
CA GLN A 238 11.33 -5.61 29.27
C GLN A 238 11.27 -5.82 27.75
N GLN A 239 11.69 -4.81 26.98
CA GLN A 239 11.74 -4.86 25.52
C GLN A 239 12.63 -6.03 25.03
N PHE A 240 13.77 -6.23 25.69
CA PHE A 240 14.67 -7.34 25.42
C PHE A 240 14.00 -8.70 25.64
N GLN A 241 13.31 -8.89 26.77
CA GLN A 241 12.60 -10.16 27.03
C GLN A 241 11.48 -10.41 26.02
N GLN A 242 10.71 -9.38 25.66
CA GLN A 242 9.66 -9.51 24.64
C GLN A 242 10.23 -9.93 23.28
N ILE A 243 11.29 -9.25 22.82
CA ILE A 243 11.97 -9.57 21.55
C ILE A 243 12.56 -10.98 21.60
N ARG A 244 13.27 -11.33 22.67
CA ARG A 244 13.89 -12.64 22.84
C ARG A 244 12.86 -13.76 22.79
N ARG A 245 11.75 -13.61 23.54
CA ARG A 245 10.67 -14.61 23.55
C ARG A 245 10.03 -14.74 22.18
N TRP A 246 9.70 -13.62 21.54
CA TRP A 246 9.13 -13.62 20.20
C TRP A 246 10.05 -14.32 19.19
N MET A 247 11.36 -14.06 19.25
CA MET A 247 12.34 -14.76 18.42
C MET A 247 12.34 -16.27 18.68
N LEU A 248 12.31 -16.70 19.94
CA LEU A 248 12.32 -18.12 20.29
C LEU A 248 11.10 -18.85 19.74
N PHE A 249 9.88 -18.36 20.03
CA PHE A 249 8.64 -18.97 19.55
C PHE A 249 8.53 -18.98 18.03
N ARG A 250 9.09 -17.97 17.37
CA ARG A 250 9.01 -17.85 15.91
C ARG A 250 10.07 -18.66 15.18
N LEU A 251 11.28 -18.75 15.73
CA LEU A 251 12.39 -19.50 15.14
C LEU A 251 12.23 -21.01 15.29
N GLU A 252 11.32 -21.52 16.14
CA GLU A 252 10.98 -22.96 16.22
C GLU A 252 10.72 -23.59 14.85
N TYR A 253 10.13 -22.85 13.88
CA TYR A 253 9.91 -23.35 12.52
C TYR A 253 11.16 -23.33 11.61
N LYS A 254 11.94 -22.23 11.63
CA LYS A 254 13.17 -22.12 10.82
C LYS A 254 14.26 -23.06 11.34
N LEU A 255 14.34 -23.24 12.66
CA LEU A 255 15.24 -24.19 13.32
C LEU A 255 14.86 -25.64 13.05
N PHE A 256 13.57 -25.99 12.95
CA PHE A 256 13.16 -27.34 12.57
C PHE A 256 13.53 -27.64 11.10
N LEU A 257 13.42 -26.66 10.20
CA LEU A 257 13.85 -26.80 8.80
C LEU A 257 15.38 -26.83 8.66
N THR A 258 16.13 -25.99 9.39
CA THR A 258 17.59 -26.08 9.42
C THR A 258 18.05 -27.34 10.15
N TYR A 259 17.35 -27.82 11.17
CA TYR A 259 17.60 -29.13 11.79
C TYR A 259 17.38 -30.26 10.79
N ILE A 260 16.29 -30.29 10.04
CA ILE A 260 16.06 -31.30 8.99
C ILE A 260 17.11 -31.19 7.88
N ILE A 261 17.37 -30.00 7.36
CA ILE A 261 18.37 -29.78 6.31
C ILE A 261 19.75 -30.18 6.82
N HIS A 262 20.15 -29.75 8.02
CA HIS A 262 21.43 -30.07 8.63
C HIS A 262 21.53 -31.56 8.99
N SER A 263 20.48 -32.20 9.51
CA SER A 263 20.44 -33.64 9.81
C SER A 263 20.47 -34.51 8.55
N ILE A 264 19.85 -34.07 7.44
CA ILE A 264 19.95 -34.72 6.13
C ILE A 264 21.34 -34.49 5.50
N THR A 265 21.98 -33.35 5.79
CA THR A 265 23.33 -33.02 5.28
C THR A 265 24.46 -33.60 6.16
N GLN A 266 24.17 -33.94 7.43
CA GLN A 266 25.08 -34.50 8.44
C GLN A 266 24.99 -36.04 8.55
N LEU A 267 24.92 -36.72 7.41
CA LEU A 267 25.46 -38.08 7.31
C LEU A 267 27.00 -38.07 7.17
N LEU A 268 27.66 -36.90 7.28
CA LEU A 268 29.11 -36.75 7.39
C LEU A 268 29.51 -36.18 8.77
N LEU A 269 29.94 -37.10 9.64
CA LEU A 269 30.48 -36.89 10.99
C LEU A 269 31.61 -35.84 11.05
N SER A 270 31.43 -34.70 11.75
CA SER A 270 32.53 -33.97 12.44
C SER A 270 32.17 -32.71 13.27
N LYS A 271 30.91 -32.22 13.34
CA LYS A 271 30.63 -30.88 13.94
C LYS A 271 29.53 -30.82 15.02
N GLU A 272 29.55 -31.71 16.00
CA GLU A 272 28.61 -31.67 17.15
C GLU A 272 28.81 -30.50 18.13
N THR A 273 30.01 -29.88 18.15
CA THR A 273 30.35 -28.80 19.10
C THR A 273 29.91 -27.42 18.61
N GLU A 274 30.04 -27.14 17.31
CA GLU A 274 29.55 -25.88 16.71
C GLU A 274 28.02 -25.78 16.73
N THR A 275 27.31 -26.90 16.53
CA THR A 275 25.85 -26.95 16.55
C THR A 275 25.27 -26.69 17.94
N LYS A 276 25.89 -27.22 19.00
CA LYS A 276 25.54 -26.90 20.40
C LYS A 276 25.75 -25.41 20.71
N ALA A 277 26.87 -24.81 20.29
CA ALA A 277 27.13 -23.39 20.51
C ALA A 277 26.16 -22.48 19.73
N MET A 278 25.77 -22.88 18.51
CA MET A 278 24.77 -22.18 17.70
C MET A 278 23.39 -22.18 18.36
N MET A 279 22.94 -23.33 18.86
CA MET A 279 21.69 -23.46 19.59
C MET A 279 21.70 -22.63 20.89
N TRP A 280 22.81 -22.65 21.65
CA TRP A 280 22.97 -21.81 22.83
C TRP A 280 22.89 -20.31 22.54
N ARG A 281 23.48 -19.84 21.43
CA ARG A 281 23.40 -18.42 21.02
C ARG A 281 21.99 -18.00 20.62
N LEU A 282 21.23 -18.89 19.99
CA LEU A 282 19.81 -18.62 19.66
C LEU A 282 18.92 -18.60 20.91
N VAL A 283 19.20 -19.47 21.90
CA VAL A 283 18.51 -19.46 23.21
C VAL A 283 18.80 -18.18 24.00
N GLN A 284 19.99 -17.60 23.84
CA GLN A 284 20.37 -16.33 24.47
C GLN A 284 19.64 -15.12 23.88
N GLY A 285 19.21 -15.20 22.61
CA GLY A 285 18.53 -14.11 21.91
C GLY A 285 19.52 -13.13 21.28
N PRO A 286 19.03 -11.95 20.83
CA PRO A 286 19.89 -10.95 20.22
C PRO A 286 20.83 -10.32 21.27
N ARG A 287 21.81 -9.55 20.82
CA ARG A 287 22.59 -8.69 21.71
C ARG A 287 21.67 -7.65 22.39
N HIS A 288 22.08 -7.18 23.56
CA HIS A 288 21.37 -6.11 24.28
C HIS A 288 21.43 -4.75 23.57
N GLU A 289 22.29 -4.62 22.55
CA GLU A 289 22.40 -3.44 21.69
C GLU A 289 21.77 -3.73 20.33
N ALA A 290 20.99 -2.78 19.83
CA ALA A 290 20.34 -2.83 18.53
C ALA A 290 20.60 -1.54 17.76
N LYS A 291 20.61 -1.61 16.43
CA LYS A 291 20.60 -0.42 15.59
C LYS A 291 19.16 0.03 15.38
N SER A 292 18.86 1.28 15.69
CA SER A 292 17.55 1.87 15.45
C SER A 292 17.57 2.74 14.20
N TYR A 293 16.65 2.49 13.28
CA TYR A 293 16.52 3.26 12.04
C TYR A 293 15.40 4.30 12.11
N LYS A 294 15.65 5.47 11.51
CA LYS A 294 14.63 6.53 11.37
C LYS A 294 13.68 6.29 10.20
N LYS A 295 14.18 5.67 9.12
CA LYS A 295 13.41 5.26 7.95
C LYS A 295 13.97 3.97 7.39
N TYR A 296 13.08 3.06 7.02
CA TYR A 296 13.44 1.75 6.48
C TYR A 296 12.54 1.39 5.30
N ARG A 297 13.12 0.87 4.23
CA ARG A 297 12.37 0.39 3.07
C ARG A 297 12.35 -1.13 3.06
N VAL A 298 11.16 -1.71 2.93
CA VAL A 298 10.93 -3.16 2.84
C VAL A 298 9.62 -3.40 2.12
N ASN A 299 9.50 -4.49 1.35
CA ASN A 299 8.34 -4.75 0.51
C ASN A 299 8.03 -3.57 -0.45
N GLY A 300 9.06 -2.80 -0.78
CA GLY A 300 9.03 -1.51 -1.48
C GLY A 300 8.10 -0.42 -0.91
N PHE A 301 7.73 -0.53 0.37
CA PHE A 301 7.15 0.55 1.15
C PHE A 301 8.20 1.20 2.05
N VAL A 302 8.02 2.48 2.36
CA VAL A 302 8.89 3.21 3.29
C VAL A 302 8.19 3.30 4.63
N PHE A 303 8.80 2.74 5.67
CA PHE A 303 8.31 2.79 7.04
C PHE A 303 9.11 3.77 7.88
N SER A 304 8.45 4.41 8.84
CA SER A 304 9.11 5.26 9.84
C SER A 304 8.41 5.22 11.19
N PRO A 305 9.08 5.48 12.32
CA PRO A 305 8.43 5.60 13.60
C PRO A 305 7.39 6.73 13.66
N LYS A 306 6.38 6.57 14.53
CA LYS A 306 5.25 7.49 14.67
C LYS A 306 5.59 8.95 14.90
N TYR A 307 6.67 9.23 15.63
CA TYR A 307 7.10 10.60 15.89
C TYR A 307 7.43 11.36 14.60
N HIS A 308 7.83 10.63 13.54
CA HIS A 308 8.17 11.22 12.26
C HIS A 308 6.91 11.75 11.55
N ASP A 309 5.80 11.01 11.60
CA ASP A 309 4.50 11.42 11.02
C ASP A 309 3.98 12.75 11.59
N ASP A 310 4.40 13.15 12.80
CA ASP A 310 3.97 14.42 13.41
C ASP A 310 4.76 15.62 12.87
N ILE A 311 5.95 15.37 12.31
CA ILE A 311 6.87 16.40 11.80
C ILE A 311 6.76 16.55 10.27
N VAL A 312 6.43 15.47 9.55
CA VAL A 312 6.34 15.49 8.07
C VAL A 312 4.91 15.46 7.54
N VAL A 313 4.75 15.70 6.24
CA VAL A 313 3.46 15.67 5.54
C VAL A 313 3.02 14.26 5.12
N THR A 314 3.89 13.26 5.25
CA THR A 314 3.59 11.84 4.97
C THR A 314 3.19 11.08 6.23
N GLN A 315 2.58 9.91 6.05
CA GLN A 315 2.26 8.97 7.13
C GLN A 315 2.84 7.59 6.81
N ASP A 316 3.93 7.24 7.46
CA ASP A 316 4.73 6.03 7.17
C ASP A 316 4.79 5.06 8.37
N SER A 317 4.19 5.41 9.51
CA SER A 317 4.23 4.59 10.73
C SER A 317 3.15 3.52 10.84
N GLY A 318 2.18 3.56 9.96
CA GLY A 318 1.03 2.68 10.05
C GLY A 318 1.33 1.28 9.51
N VAL A 319 1.04 0.25 10.31
CA VAL A 319 1.27 -1.14 9.93
C VAL A 319 0.10 -2.06 10.28
N CYS A 320 -0.11 -3.10 9.48
CA CYS A 320 -0.99 -4.20 9.81
C CYS A 320 -0.35 -5.56 9.50
N MET A 321 -0.84 -6.58 10.19
CA MET A 321 -0.45 -7.97 9.96
C MET A 321 -1.64 -8.90 10.17
N LYS A 322 -1.61 -10.08 9.57
CA LYS A 322 -2.58 -11.14 9.82
C LYS A 322 -1.99 -12.14 10.82
N ALA A 323 -2.67 -12.37 11.93
CA ALA A 323 -2.20 -13.28 12.97
C ALA A 323 -3.30 -14.28 13.39
N TRP A 324 -2.89 -15.49 13.75
CA TRP A 324 -3.78 -16.45 14.40
C TRP A 324 -4.04 -15.98 15.83
N THR A 325 -5.29 -15.66 16.15
CA THR A 325 -5.64 -14.99 17.42
C THR A 325 -6.74 -15.73 18.14
N THR A 326 -6.53 -15.96 19.44
CA THR A 326 -7.53 -16.50 20.36
C THR A 326 -8.25 -15.37 21.06
N PHE A 327 -9.56 -15.22 20.86
CA PHE A 327 -10.35 -14.16 21.50
C PHE A 327 -11.74 -14.65 21.93
N ARG A 328 -12.36 -13.92 22.86
CA ARG A 328 -13.76 -14.14 23.26
C ARG A 328 -14.70 -13.54 22.24
N ALA A 329 -15.76 -14.25 21.85
CA ALA A 329 -16.68 -13.75 20.84
C ALA A 329 -17.44 -12.49 21.30
N LYS A 330 -17.72 -12.37 22.60
CA LYS A 330 -18.35 -11.21 23.25
C LYS A 330 -17.82 -11.06 24.69
N LYS A 331 -17.95 -9.85 25.25
CA LYS A 331 -17.69 -9.59 26.67
C LYS A 331 -18.58 -10.51 27.52
N GLY A 332 -17.98 -11.38 28.33
CA GLY A 332 -18.68 -12.34 29.18
C GLY A 332 -18.78 -13.77 28.61
N ASP A 333 -18.40 -14.00 27.36
CA ASP A 333 -18.31 -15.35 26.80
C ASP A 333 -17.12 -16.10 27.43
N LYS A 334 -17.35 -17.30 27.94
CA LYS A 334 -16.30 -18.17 28.50
C LYS A 334 -15.59 -18.98 27.41
N ARG A 335 -16.19 -19.10 26.22
CA ARG A 335 -15.60 -19.86 25.12
C ARG A 335 -14.66 -18.97 24.31
N LEU A 336 -13.40 -19.36 24.28
CA LEU A 336 -12.40 -18.79 23.39
C LEU A 336 -12.63 -19.31 21.97
N LYS A 337 -12.42 -18.44 20.99
CA LYS A 337 -12.44 -18.79 19.57
C LYS A 337 -11.12 -18.40 18.95
N ASP A 338 -10.59 -19.31 18.14
CA ASP A 338 -9.41 -19.07 17.35
C ASP A 338 -9.81 -18.67 15.94
N ALA A 339 -9.24 -17.58 15.44
CA ALA A 339 -9.42 -17.17 14.06
C ALA A 339 -8.23 -16.34 13.57
N TRP A 340 -7.98 -16.44 12.26
CA TRP A 340 -7.14 -15.49 11.55
C TRP A 340 -7.74 -14.09 11.64
N THR A 341 -6.98 -13.16 12.21
CA THR A 341 -7.45 -11.81 12.51
C THR A 341 -6.42 -10.79 12.04
N MET A 342 -6.90 -9.67 11.47
CA MET A 342 -6.04 -8.54 11.13
C MET A 342 -5.77 -7.69 12.36
N TRP A 343 -4.50 -7.46 12.64
CA TRP A 343 -4.01 -6.55 13.67
C TRP A 343 -3.55 -5.25 13.04
N TYR A 344 -3.91 -4.13 13.65
CA TYR A 344 -3.52 -2.78 13.22
C TYR A 344 -2.69 -2.15 14.32
N GLY A 345 -1.59 -1.51 13.94
CA GLY A 345 -0.66 -0.95 14.89
C GLY A 345 0.15 0.19 14.31
N VAL A 346 0.95 0.81 15.18
CA VAL A 346 1.78 1.95 14.84
C VAL A 346 3.21 1.65 15.25
N ILE A 347 4.15 1.89 14.34
CA ILE A 347 5.57 1.65 14.58
C ILE A 347 6.10 2.68 15.60
N LYS A 348 6.64 2.18 16.70
CA LYS A 348 7.39 2.98 17.69
C LYS A 348 8.87 3.03 17.36
N GLN A 349 9.45 1.90 16.99
CA GLN A 349 10.88 1.78 16.67
C GLN A 349 11.07 0.76 15.55
N ILE A 350 12.12 0.96 14.75
CA ILE A 350 12.58 0.01 13.74
C ILE A 350 13.97 -0.42 14.18
N LEU A 351 14.13 -1.71 14.47
CA LEU A 351 15.32 -2.25 15.13
C LEU A 351 15.98 -3.32 14.27
N GLU A 352 17.25 -3.15 13.93
CA GLU A 352 18.11 -4.25 13.47
C GLU A 352 18.76 -4.91 14.67
N LEU A 353 18.42 -6.18 14.85
CA LEU A 353 18.84 -7.02 15.95
C LEU A 353 20.04 -7.87 15.50
N ASP A 354 21.14 -7.78 16.25
CA ASP A 354 22.33 -8.61 16.03
C ASP A 354 22.18 -9.92 16.83
N CYS A 355 21.81 -11.00 16.13
CA CYS A 355 21.71 -12.35 16.67
C CYS A 355 23.04 -13.11 16.62
N THR A 356 24.18 -12.41 16.45
CA THR A 356 25.54 -12.93 16.26
C THR A 356 25.77 -13.70 14.95
N LEU A 357 24.82 -14.55 14.55
CA LEU A 357 24.89 -15.38 13.34
C LEU A 357 24.23 -14.72 12.13
N PHE A 358 23.23 -13.90 12.39
CA PHE A 358 22.48 -13.15 11.39
C PHE A 358 21.97 -11.87 12.03
N LYS A 359 21.55 -10.96 11.16
CA LYS A 359 20.86 -9.74 11.55
C LYS A 359 19.42 -9.82 11.08
N GLU A 360 18.50 -9.32 11.89
CA GLU A 360 17.08 -9.32 11.54
C GLU A 360 16.49 -7.95 11.87
N VAL A 361 15.71 -7.40 10.93
CA VAL A 361 15.03 -6.13 11.14
C VAL A 361 13.60 -6.37 11.57
N VAL A 362 13.25 -5.80 12.72
CA VAL A 362 11.92 -5.92 13.30
C VAL A 362 11.30 -4.54 13.52
N PHE A 363 9.97 -4.47 13.42
CA PHE A 363 9.23 -3.31 13.86
C PHE A 363 8.67 -3.57 15.26
N TYR A 364 8.99 -2.65 16.17
CA TYR A 364 8.42 -2.62 17.50
C TYR A 364 7.21 -1.69 17.48
N CYS A 365 6.03 -2.23 17.75
CA CYS A 365 4.75 -1.58 17.44
C CYS A 365 3.82 -1.48 18.65
N ASP A 366 3.02 -0.42 18.66
CA ASP A 366 1.81 -0.36 19.48
C ASP A 366 0.64 -0.96 18.70
N TRP A 367 0.11 -2.06 19.21
CA TRP A 367 -1.01 -2.77 18.58
C TRP A 367 -2.34 -2.35 19.18
N VAL A 368 -3.35 -2.13 18.34
CA VAL A 368 -4.73 -1.87 18.81
C VAL A 368 -5.36 -3.19 19.28
N ARG A 369 -6.14 -3.13 20.36
CA ARG A 369 -6.84 -4.31 20.89
C ARG A 369 -7.88 -4.83 19.90
N VAL A 370 -7.65 -6.02 19.35
CA VAL A 370 -8.57 -6.63 18.38
C VAL A 370 -9.69 -7.45 19.05
N GLU A 371 -9.50 -7.85 20.31
CA GLU A 371 -10.46 -8.65 21.07
C GLU A 371 -11.76 -7.91 21.40
N ASP A 372 -11.72 -6.58 21.40
CA ASP A 372 -12.91 -5.74 21.61
C ASP A 372 -13.55 -5.40 20.25
N LYS A 373 -14.40 -6.31 19.75
CA LYS A 373 -15.22 -6.11 18.53
C LYS A 373 -16.18 -4.91 18.62
N VAL A 374 -16.30 -4.27 19.78
CA VAL A 374 -17.15 -3.09 20.00
C VAL A 374 -16.34 -1.80 19.95
N ASN A 375 -15.10 -1.78 20.47
CA ASN A 375 -14.34 -0.54 20.65
C ASN A 375 -12.94 -0.47 20.00
N GLY A 376 -12.40 -1.59 19.50
CA GLY A 376 -11.04 -1.64 18.94
C GLY A 376 -10.99 -1.41 17.43
N CYS A 377 -11.52 -2.36 16.67
CA CYS A 377 -11.65 -2.29 15.21
C CYS A 377 -13.10 -2.59 14.80
N LYS A 378 -13.65 -1.80 13.87
CA LYS A 378 -15.02 -1.97 13.35
C LYS A 378 -15.04 -1.88 11.83
N HIS A 379 -15.62 -2.90 11.19
CA HIS A 379 -15.86 -2.88 9.75
C HIS A 379 -17.09 -2.02 9.42
N CYS A 380 -16.94 -1.16 8.43
CA CYS A 380 -18.05 -0.47 7.78
C CYS A 380 -18.73 -1.42 6.78
N PRO A 381 -20.01 -1.81 7.01
CA PRO A 381 -20.70 -2.79 6.14
C PRO A 381 -20.91 -2.32 4.70
N ASP A 382 -20.85 -1.00 4.49
CA ASP A 382 -21.09 -0.32 3.22
C ASP A 382 -19.80 -0.08 2.43
N SER A 383 -18.73 0.38 3.10
CA SER A 383 -17.49 0.82 2.44
C SER A 383 -16.33 -0.16 2.49
N ASN A 384 -16.48 -1.30 3.18
CA ASN A 384 -15.38 -2.23 3.53
C ASN A 384 -14.19 -1.59 4.29
N LEU A 385 -14.30 -0.33 4.68
CA LEU A 385 -13.29 0.35 5.50
C LEU A 385 -13.24 -0.22 6.91
N VAL A 386 -12.07 -0.12 7.53
CA VAL A 386 -11.86 -0.51 8.92
C VAL A 386 -11.66 0.74 9.76
N MET A 387 -12.62 1.01 10.65
CA MET A 387 -12.47 2.02 11.67
C MET A 387 -11.64 1.45 12.81
N VAL A 388 -10.56 2.13 13.20
CA VAL A 388 -9.68 1.68 14.28
C VAL A 388 -9.61 2.77 15.35
N ASN A 389 -9.66 2.36 16.61
CA ASN A 389 -9.56 3.25 17.75
C ASN A 389 -8.14 3.24 18.32
N PHE A 390 -7.39 4.31 18.10
CA PHE A 390 -6.01 4.43 18.58
C PHE A 390 -5.90 4.74 20.07
N ASP A 391 -6.98 5.10 20.74
CA ASP A 391 -6.96 5.25 22.19
C ASP A 391 -7.07 3.90 22.91
N LYS A 392 -7.28 2.82 22.15
CA LYS A 392 -7.43 1.45 22.64
C LYS A 392 -6.25 0.57 22.25
N PHE A 393 -5.03 1.11 22.35
CA PHE A 393 -3.84 0.28 22.29
C PHE A 393 -3.86 -0.82 23.36
N LYS A 394 -3.36 -1.99 22.99
CA LYS A 394 -3.10 -3.08 23.93
C LYS A 394 -2.01 -2.61 24.87
N SER A 395 -2.26 -2.72 26.17
CA SER A 395 -1.22 -2.51 27.16
C SER A 395 -0.08 -3.48 26.87
N CYS A 396 1.12 -2.96 26.69
CA CYS A 396 2.34 -3.71 26.43
C CYS A 396 3.28 -3.59 27.65
N SER A 397 2.75 -3.92 28.83
CA SER A 397 3.47 -3.83 30.10
C SER A 397 3.99 -5.19 30.58
N SER A 398 3.57 -6.29 29.94
CA SER A 398 4.03 -7.63 30.28
C SER A 398 5.17 -8.06 29.38
N GLU A 399 6.13 -8.79 29.93
CA GLU A 399 7.14 -9.51 29.13
C GLU A 399 6.53 -10.59 28.22
N LEU A 400 5.27 -10.98 28.49
CA LEU A 400 4.51 -11.93 27.66
C LEU A 400 3.90 -11.29 26.42
N ASP A 401 3.86 -9.95 26.34
CA ASP A 401 3.29 -9.27 25.20
C ASP A 401 4.20 -9.39 23.96
N GLU A 402 3.57 -9.44 22.79
CA GLU A 402 4.26 -9.57 21.50
C GLU A 402 4.11 -8.27 20.68
N PRO A 403 4.87 -7.20 20.99
CA PRO A 403 4.82 -5.93 20.25
C PRO A 403 5.59 -5.99 18.92
N VAL A 404 6.22 -7.11 18.59
CA VAL A 404 7.24 -7.20 17.54
C VAL A 404 6.69 -7.90 16.29
N ILE A 405 7.05 -7.39 15.12
CA ILE A 405 6.81 -8.04 13.83
C ILE A 405 8.08 -8.00 12.98
N LEU A 406 8.22 -8.94 12.04
CA LEU A 406 9.28 -8.87 11.04
C LEU A 406 8.97 -7.72 10.07
N ALA A 407 10.00 -6.97 9.69
CA ALA A 407 9.86 -5.91 8.70
C ALA A 407 9.30 -6.46 7.37
N SER A 408 9.72 -7.66 6.96
CA SER A 408 9.28 -8.34 5.74
C SER A 408 7.82 -8.79 5.73
N GLU A 409 7.16 -8.85 6.88
CA GLU A 409 5.75 -9.24 6.98
C GLU A 409 4.80 -8.06 7.22
N ALA A 410 5.37 -6.89 7.45
CA ALA A 410 4.62 -5.67 7.64
C ALA A 410 3.90 -5.28 6.34
N THR A 411 2.59 -5.05 6.43
CA THR A 411 1.84 -4.36 5.38
C THR A 411 1.65 -2.90 5.79
N GLN A 412 2.05 -1.96 4.93
CA GLN A 412 1.87 -0.54 5.21
C GLN A 412 0.40 -0.15 5.06
N VAL A 413 -0.09 0.63 6.02
CA VAL A 413 -1.45 1.13 6.02
C VAL A 413 -1.44 2.60 6.46
N PHE A 414 -2.48 3.37 6.09
CA PHE A 414 -2.61 4.78 6.49
C PHE A 414 -4.01 5.05 7.02
N ASN A 415 -4.16 6.16 7.74
CA ASN A 415 -5.38 6.55 8.38
C ASN A 415 -5.78 8.01 8.13
N SER A 416 -7.09 8.22 8.18
CA SER A 416 -7.73 9.53 8.12
C SER A 416 -8.54 9.77 9.40
N LYS A 417 -8.73 11.04 9.79
CA LYS A 417 -9.56 11.38 10.94
C LYS A 417 -11.05 11.23 10.58
N ASP A 418 -11.83 10.62 11.47
CA ASP A 418 -13.29 10.63 11.33
C ASP A 418 -13.85 12.00 11.77
N LEU A 419 -14.42 12.76 10.84
CA LEU A 419 -14.98 14.07 11.15
C LEU A 419 -16.33 14.03 11.89
N LYS A 420 -17.05 12.89 11.84
CA LYS A 420 -18.35 12.74 12.53
C LYS A 420 -18.22 12.14 13.92
N ASN A 421 -17.31 11.18 14.11
CA ASN A 421 -16.91 10.71 15.43
C ASN A 421 -15.65 11.43 15.89
N ARG A 422 -15.82 12.67 16.39
CA ARG A 422 -14.73 13.49 16.96
C ARG A 422 -14.02 12.80 18.12
N ASP A 423 -14.69 11.86 18.77
CA ASP A 423 -14.11 10.98 19.77
C ASP A 423 -13.27 9.89 19.08
N HIS A 424 -11.99 10.22 18.87
CA HIS A 424 -10.88 9.28 19.06
C HIS A 424 -10.73 8.09 18.09
N SER A 425 -11.49 8.02 16.99
CA SER A 425 -11.27 7.03 15.93
C SER A 425 -10.53 7.63 14.74
N LYS A 426 -9.38 7.03 14.37
CA LYS A 426 -8.76 7.30 13.07
C LYS A 426 -9.04 6.10 12.19
N GLN A 427 -9.65 6.35 11.06
CA GLN A 427 -10.10 5.31 10.16
C GLN A 427 -8.92 4.88 9.31
N TRP A 428 -8.63 3.58 9.30
CA TRP A 428 -7.65 3.07 8.38
C TRP A 428 -8.33 2.75 7.06
N SER A 429 -7.80 3.32 5.99
CA SER A 429 -7.89 2.65 4.71
C SER A 429 -6.73 1.67 4.69
N SER A 430 -7.04 0.39 4.87
CA SER A 430 -6.03 -0.64 4.66
C SER A 430 -5.81 -0.80 3.17
N ARG A 431 -4.63 -0.42 2.70
CA ARG A 431 -4.14 -0.85 1.40
C ARG A 431 -3.41 -2.18 1.57
N THR A 432 -4.07 -3.27 1.18
CA THR A 432 -3.37 -4.49 0.73
C THR A 432 -3.28 -4.35 -0.78
N GLY A 433 -2.26 -3.65 -1.25
CA GLY A 433 -2.14 -3.31 -2.66
C GLY A 433 -0.86 -2.53 -2.92
N ASP A 434 0.14 -3.21 -3.46
CA ASP A 434 1.41 -2.63 -3.83
C ASP A 434 1.20 -1.54 -4.88
N PHE A 435 1.77 -0.35 -4.68
CA PHE A 435 1.82 0.65 -5.76
C PHE A 435 2.80 0.12 -6.78
N VAL A 436 2.36 -0.44 -7.90
CA VAL A 436 3.25 -0.68 -9.03
C VAL A 436 3.48 0.65 -9.71
N ARG A 437 4.54 1.35 -9.33
CA ARG A 437 5.26 2.15 -10.33
C ARG A 437 5.90 1.12 -11.24
N ALA A 438 5.35 0.96 -12.44
CA ALA A 438 6.02 0.24 -13.50
C ALA A 438 6.82 1.28 -14.27
N HIS A 439 8.14 1.19 -14.23
CA HIS A 439 8.92 1.49 -15.43
C HIS A 439 8.89 0.22 -16.28
N ILE A 440 8.47 0.32 -17.53
CA ILE A 440 8.55 -0.80 -18.49
C ILE A 440 9.95 -0.73 -19.12
N PRO A 441 10.84 -1.70 -18.91
CA PRO A 441 11.88 -1.95 -19.89
C PRO A 441 11.25 -2.78 -21.00
N ILE A 442 10.99 -2.16 -22.16
CA ILE A 442 10.70 -2.93 -23.36
C ILE A 442 11.99 -3.66 -23.70
N SER A 443 12.10 -4.94 -23.34
CA SER A 443 13.07 -5.84 -23.95
C SER A 443 12.68 -5.97 -25.42
N TYR A 444 13.45 -5.36 -26.31
CA TYR A 444 13.24 -5.39 -27.76
C TYR A 444 13.28 -6.83 -28.34
N LYS A 445 13.69 -7.83 -27.53
CA LYS A 445 13.66 -9.24 -27.91
C LYS A 445 12.24 -9.80 -27.94
N ASP A 446 11.42 -9.50 -26.93
CA ASP A 446 10.10 -10.12 -26.77
C ASP A 446 9.04 -9.51 -27.72
N PHE A 447 9.28 -8.28 -28.21
CA PHE A 447 8.44 -7.65 -29.23
C PHE A 447 8.59 -8.28 -30.63
N ARG A 448 9.70 -8.99 -30.90
CA ARG A 448 9.87 -9.72 -32.17
C ARG A 448 9.02 -10.98 -32.24
N ASP A 449 8.74 -11.60 -31.09
CA ASP A 449 8.02 -12.86 -30.99
C ASP A 449 6.49 -12.68 -30.98
N VAL A 450 6.01 -11.44 -30.85
CA VAL A 450 4.59 -11.11 -31.07
C VAL A 450 4.27 -11.34 -32.56
N PRO A 451 3.34 -12.24 -32.90
CA PRO A 451 2.96 -12.52 -34.28
C PRO A 451 2.48 -11.25 -35.00
N ASN A 452 2.88 -11.05 -36.26
CA ASN A 452 2.64 -9.78 -36.97
C ASN A 452 1.16 -9.41 -37.08
N ASN A 453 0.25 -10.40 -37.12
CA ASN A 453 -1.19 -10.15 -37.11
C ASN A 453 -1.70 -9.44 -35.85
N PHE A 454 -1.03 -9.58 -34.70
CA PHE A 454 -1.38 -8.83 -33.49
C PHE A 454 -0.73 -7.44 -33.42
N LYS A 455 0.27 -7.15 -34.27
CA LYS A 455 0.95 -5.84 -34.30
C LYS A 455 0.17 -4.80 -35.09
N ASP A 456 -0.51 -5.25 -36.15
CA ASP A 456 -1.29 -4.36 -37.03
C ASP A 456 -2.68 -4.04 -36.44
N ASP A 457 -3.26 -4.92 -35.62
CA ASP A 457 -4.57 -4.71 -34.97
C ASP A 457 -4.54 -3.65 -33.86
N VAL A 458 -3.42 -3.48 -33.15
CA VAL A 458 -3.29 -2.51 -32.05
C VAL A 458 -3.35 -1.06 -32.54
N TRP A 459 -2.78 -0.78 -33.72
CA TRP A 459 -2.77 0.58 -34.28
C TRP A 459 -4.07 0.93 -35.00
N ASN A 460 -4.74 -0.05 -35.61
CA ASN A 460 -6.03 0.16 -36.28
C ASN A 460 -7.21 0.25 -35.30
N ALA A 461 -7.09 -0.26 -34.07
CA ALA A 461 -8.11 -0.13 -33.03
C ALA A 461 -8.05 1.20 -32.23
N LEU A 462 -7.00 2.01 -32.44
CA LEU A 462 -6.77 3.29 -31.75
C LEU A 462 -6.94 4.53 -32.66
N MET A 463 -7.33 4.34 -33.91
CA MET A 463 -7.93 5.38 -34.77
C MET A 463 -9.42 5.08 -34.97
#